data_AF-A0A9E3DFL8-F1
#
_entry.id   AF-A0A9E3DFL8-F1
#
_cell.length_a   1.000
_cell.length_b   1.000
_cell.length_c   1.000
_cell.angle_alpha   90.00
_cell.angle_beta   90.00
_cell.angle_gamma   90.00
#
_symmetry.space_group_name_H-M   'P 1'
#
loop_
_entity.id
_entity.type
_entity.pdbx_description
1 polymer ?
#
loop_
_entity_poly.entity_id
_entity_poly.type
_entity_poly.pdbx_seq_one_letter_code
_entity_poly.pdbx_strand_id
1 'polypeptide(L)'
;MRQALQVHELNFDLALQRDGEAMLHAIEAIDAGDAECPDLVLLDLNLPKCSGAALLERLRTGRLCARVPVIVVTSSDAPKDREAVAHLGANAY
;
A
#
# COMPACT_ATOMS: atom_id res chain seq x y z
N MET A 1 -5.81 10.51 11.85
CA MET A 1 -6.32 9.55 10.84
C MET A 1 -7.41 8.63 11.39
N ARG A 2 -7.20 7.92 12.53
CA ARG A 2 -8.28 7.15 13.20
C ARG A 2 -9.54 7.96 13.51
N GLN A 3 -9.41 9.22 13.92
CA GLN A 3 -10.56 10.10 14.22
C GLN A 3 -11.29 10.64 12.98
N ALA A 4 -10.66 10.63 11.78
CA ALA A 4 -11.29 11.14 10.56
C ALA A 4 -12.23 10.11 9.91
N LEU A 5 -12.04 8.82 10.23
CA LEU A 5 -12.79 7.70 9.65
C LEU A 5 -14.09 7.37 10.41
N GLN A 6 -14.38 8.02 11.54
CA GLN A 6 -15.62 7.81 12.33
C GLN A 6 -16.83 8.60 11.82
N VAL A 7 -16.67 9.47 10.81
CA VAL A 7 -17.70 10.47 10.44
C VAL A 7 -18.65 9.96 9.35
N HIS A 8 -18.30 8.89 8.65
CA HIS A 8 -19.18 8.22 7.70
C HIS A 8 -19.11 6.72 7.96
N GLU A 9 -20.25 6.07 8.14
CA GLU A 9 -20.44 4.62 8.42
C GLU A 9 -19.95 3.74 7.26
N LEU A 10 -18.72 3.92 6.83
CA LEU A 10 -18.06 3.06 5.85
C LEU A 10 -17.61 1.82 6.62
N ASN A 11 -18.20 0.67 6.30
CA ASN A 11 -17.63 -0.62 6.70
C ASN A 11 -16.33 -0.81 5.91
N PHE A 12 -15.20 -0.58 6.56
CA PHE A 12 -13.88 -0.91 6.03
C PHE A 12 -13.13 -1.76 7.06
N ASP A 13 -12.53 -2.85 6.60
CA ASP A 13 -11.56 -3.60 7.38
C ASP A 13 -10.18 -2.95 7.20
N LEU A 14 -9.68 -2.34 8.27
CA LEU A 14 -8.39 -1.65 8.25
C LEU A 14 -7.30 -2.61 8.74
N ALA A 15 -6.53 -3.15 7.80
CA ALA A 15 -5.27 -3.81 8.10
C ALA A 15 -4.12 -2.78 8.09
N LEU A 16 -3.48 -2.57 9.24
CA LEU A 16 -2.33 -1.67 9.37
C LEU A 16 -1.03 -2.47 9.48
N GLN A 17 -0.18 -2.39 8.46
CA GLN A 17 1.18 -2.90 8.52
C GLN A 17 2.13 -1.79 8.98
N ARG A 18 2.99 -2.09 9.95
CA ARG A 18 3.84 -1.09 10.62
C ARG A 18 5.26 -1.01 10.05
N ASP A 19 5.64 -1.97 9.21
CA ASP A 19 6.91 -2.03 8.52
C ASP A 19 6.76 -2.81 7.21
N GLY A 20 7.79 -2.77 6.36
CA GLY A 20 7.77 -3.42 5.06
C GLY A 20 7.85 -4.95 5.11
N GLU A 21 8.40 -5.53 6.18
CA GLU A 21 8.47 -6.99 6.32
C GLU A 21 7.07 -7.57 6.59
N ALA A 22 6.32 -6.95 7.50
CA ALA A 22 4.92 -7.29 7.76
C ALA A 22 4.05 -7.10 6.51
N MET A 23 4.31 -6.06 5.71
CA MET A 23 3.63 -5.86 4.43
C MET A 23 3.98 -6.97 3.43
N LEU A 24 5.23 -7.41 3.36
CA LEU A 24 5.64 -8.49 2.46
C LEU A 24 4.94 -9.81 2.81
N HIS A 25 4.92 -10.19 4.09
CA HIS A 25 4.20 -11.37 4.55
C HIS A 25 2.69 -11.28 4.25
N ALA A 26 2.09 -10.09 4.39
CA ALA A 26 0.69 -9.90 4.02
C ALA A 26 0.45 -10.15 2.53
N ILE A 27 1.33 -9.64 1.66
CA ILE A 27 1.24 -9.89 0.20
C ILE A 27 1.39 -11.38 -0.11
N GLU A 28 2.30 -12.08 0.58
CA GLU A 28 2.50 -13.52 0.41
C GLU A 28 1.30 -14.35 0.88
N ALA A 29 0.70 -14.00 2.02
CA ALA A 29 -0.52 -14.65 2.51
C ALA A 29 -1.68 -14.45 1.53
N ILE A 30 -1.81 -13.25 0.95
CA ILE A 30 -2.79 -13.00 -0.11
C ILE A 30 -2.48 -13.88 -1.32
N ASP A 31 -1.26 -13.86 -1.84
CA ASP A 31 -0.85 -14.68 -3.02
C ASP A 31 -1.05 -16.19 -2.79
N ALA A 32 -0.94 -16.66 -1.54
CA ALA A 32 -1.19 -18.05 -1.12
C ALA A 32 -2.70 -18.38 -0.99
N GLY A 33 -3.58 -17.37 -0.95
CA GLY A 33 -5.02 -17.54 -0.72
C GLY A 33 -5.40 -17.64 0.76
N ASP A 34 -4.46 -17.37 1.67
CA ASP A 34 -4.67 -17.36 3.12
C ASP A 34 -5.24 -16.02 3.63
N ALA A 35 -5.28 -14.99 2.77
CA ALA A 35 -5.84 -13.68 3.06
C ALA A 35 -6.56 -13.08 1.84
N GLU A 36 -7.54 -12.23 2.08
CA GLU A 36 -8.26 -11.52 1.00
C GLU A 36 -7.48 -10.31 0.50
N CYS A 37 -7.64 -10.01 -0.80
CA CYS A 37 -7.06 -8.81 -1.39
C CYS A 37 -7.84 -7.57 -0.92
N PRO A 38 -7.18 -6.54 -0.37
CA PRO A 38 -7.87 -5.32 0.01
C PRO A 38 -8.41 -4.57 -1.21
N ASP A 39 -9.45 -3.77 -1.03
CA ASP A 39 -10.00 -2.89 -2.08
C ASP A 39 -9.16 -1.63 -2.32
N LEU A 40 -8.29 -1.26 -1.37
CA LEU A 40 -7.45 -0.07 -1.41
C LEU A 40 -6.21 -0.26 -0.54
N VAL A 41 -5.04 0.13 -1.05
CA VAL A 41 -3.79 0.18 -0.27
C VAL A 41 -3.36 1.63 -0.11
N LEU A 42 -3.12 2.04 1.13
CA LEU A 42 -2.43 3.29 1.45
C LEU A 42 -0.98 2.97 1.79
N LEU A 43 -0.04 3.45 0.99
CA LEU A 43 1.39 3.11 1.11
C LEU A 43 2.21 4.35 1.46
N ASP A 44 2.92 4.31 2.58
CA ASP A 44 3.88 5.35 2.93
C ASP A 44 5.26 5.06 2.33
N LEU A 45 5.84 6.02 1.60
CA LEU A 45 7.19 5.90 1.05
C LEU A 45 8.29 6.15 2.08
N ASN A 46 7.97 6.81 3.19
CA ASN A 46 8.89 7.07 4.29
C ASN A 46 8.93 5.92 5.32
N LEU A 47 8.56 4.70 4.90
CA LEU A 47 8.66 3.50 5.73
C LEU A 47 10.12 3.30 6.19
N PRO A 48 10.40 3.30 7.50
CA PRO A 48 11.72 2.96 7.98
C PRO A 48 12.04 1.51 7.60
N LYS A 49 13.26 1.28 7.07
CA LYS A 49 13.86 -0.03 6.74
C LYS A 49 13.36 -0.74 5.47
N CYS A 50 12.39 -0.21 4.72
CA CYS A 50 11.98 -0.82 3.46
C CYS A 50 11.63 0.24 2.41
N SER A 51 11.99 0.00 1.14
CA SER A 51 11.63 0.91 0.06
C SER A 51 10.17 0.72 -0.31
N GLY A 52 9.32 1.73 -0.11
CA GLY A 52 7.92 1.67 -0.54
C GLY A 52 7.77 1.35 -2.03
N ALA A 53 8.75 1.73 -2.87
CA ALA A 53 8.80 1.34 -4.27
C ALA A 53 8.89 -0.19 -4.47
N ALA A 54 9.69 -0.89 -3.66
CA ALA A 54 9.83 -2.36 -3.74
C ALA A 54 8.54 -3.08 -3.32
N LEU A 55 7.82 -2.54 -2.32
CA LEU A 55 6.50 -3.05 -1.92
C LEU A 55 5.47 -2.86 -3.02
N LEU A 56 5.47 -1.69 -3.67
CA LEU A 56 4.58 -1.43 -4.79
C LEU A 56 4.87 -2.39 -5.96
N GLU A 57 6.14 -2.61 -6.28
CA GLU A 57 6.54 -3.59 -7.31
C GLU A 57 6.08 -5.01 -6.95
N ARG A 58 6.23 -5.43 -5.69
CA ARG A 58 5.76 -6.74 -5.23
C ARG A 58 4.24 -6.87 -5.33
N LEU A 59 3.48 -5.83 -4.98
CA LEU A 59 2.02 -5.79 -5.14
C LEU A 59 1.61 -5.92 -6.61
N ARG A 60 2.29 -5.21 -7.52
CA ARG A 60 1.99 -5.25 -8.96
C ARG A 60 2.38 -6.57 -9.63
N THR A 61 3.32 -7.31 -9.06
CA THR A 61 3.72 -8.65 -9.54
C THR A 61 2.94 -9.80 -8.88
N GLY A 62 2.17 -9.54 -7.82
CA GLY A 62 1.29 -10.52 -7.17
C GLY A 62 0.14 -10.97 -8.07
N ARG A 63 -0.46 -12.14 -7.80
CA ARG A 63 -1.54 -12.70 -8.66
C ARG A 63 -2.90 -12.12 -8.34
N LEU A 64 -3.19 -11.94 -7.05
CA LEU A 64 -4.54 -11.60 -6.57
C LEU A 64 -4.75 -10.10 -6.43
N CYS A 65 -3.70 -9.34 -6.11
CA CYS A 65 -3.77 -7.88 -5.89
C CYS A 65 -3.11 -7.01 -6.96
N ALA A 66 -2.71 -7.55 -8.12
CA ALA A 66 -2.00 -6.77 -9.14
C ALA A 66 -2.69 -5.45 -9.53
N ARG A 67 -4.03 -5.42 -9.46
CA ARG A 67 -4.86 -4.27 -9.87
C ARG A 67 -5.42 -3.46 -8.71
N VAL A 68 -5.06 -3.78 -7.46
CA VAL A 68 -5.55 -3.02 -6.32
C VAL A 68 -5.17 -1.54 -6.48
N PRO A 69 -6.08 -0.60 -6.25
CA PRO A 69 -5.75 0.80 -6.17
C PRO A 69 -4.71 1.04 -5.07
N VAL A 70 -3.58 1.66 -5.41
CA VAL A 70 -2.57 2.05 -4.42
C VAL A 70 -2.47 3.57 -4.41
N ILE A 71 -2.77 4.16 -3.26
CA ILE A 71 -2.54 5.58 -2.98
C ILE A 71 -1.27 5.68 -2.16
N VAL A 72 -0.30 6.41 -2.69
CA VAL A 72 0.93 6.71 -1.98
C VAL A 72 0.67 7.90 -1.07
N VAL A 73 1.08 7.82 0.20
CA VAL A 73 0.93 8.91 1.17
C VAL A 73 2.30 9.15 1.79
N THR A 74 2.97 10.23 1.43
CA THR A 74 4.29 10.57 2.00
C THR A 74 4.32 12.03 2.46
N SER A 75 5.15 12.30 3.48
CA SER A 75 5.45 13.65 3.95
C SER A 75 6.60 14.33 3.19
N SER A 76 7.26 13.60 2.28
CA SER A 76 8.22 14.15 1.30
C SER A 76 7.44 14.72 0.13
N ASP A 77 7.75 15.93 -0.32
CA ASP A 77 7.20 16.50 -1.58
C ASP A 77 8.28 16.50 -2.67
N ALA A 78 9.27 15.61 -2.56
CA ALA A 78 10.37 15.54 -3.50
C ALA A 78 9.86 15.05 -4.88
N PRO A 79 10.08 15.82 -5.97
CA PRO A 79 9.59 15.46 -7.30
C PRO A 79 10.08 14.09 -7.81
N LYS A 80 11.29 13.68 -7.38
CA LYS A 80 11.87 12.37 -7.72
C LYS A 80 11.09 11.20 -7.14
N ASP A 81 10.54 11.37 -5.94
CA ASP A 81 9.76 10.32 -5.29
C ASP A 81 8.44 10.12 -6.06
N ARG A 82 7.78 11.23 -6.44
CA ARG A 82 6.56 11.21 -7.27
C ARG A 82 6.77 10.49 -8.60
N GLU A 83 7.83 10.81 -9.34
CA GLU A 83 8.13 10.17 -10.62
C GLU A 83 8.38 8.66 -10.48
N ALA A 84 9.08 8.24 -9.42
CA ALA A 84 9.39 6.85 -9.18
C ALA A 84 8.13 6.00 -8.93
N VAL A 85 7.20 6.46 -8.07
CA VAL A 85 5.95 5.72 -7.83
C VAL A 85 4.94 5.81 -8.97
N ALA A 86 4.90 6.93 -9.71
CA ALA A 86 4.05 7.02 -10.89
C ALA A 86 4.42 5.97 -11.95
N HIS A 87 5.72 5.75 -12.19
CA HIS A 87 6.21 4.71 -13.10
C HIS A 87 5.87 3.28 -12.64
N LEU A 88 5.71 3.07 -11.34
CA LEU A 88 5.34 1.79 -10.73
C LEU A 88 3.82 1.58 -10.64
N GLY A 89 3.03 2.50 -11.18
CA GLY A 89 1.58 2.37 -11.28
C GLY A 89 0.82 2.77 -10.02
N ALA A 90 1.32 3.72 -9.23
CA ALA A 90 0.51 4.36 -8.19
C ALA A 90 -0.67 5.10 -8.81
N ASN A 91 -1.85 5.01 -8.19
CA ASN A 91 -3.07 5.64 -8.68
C ASN A 91 -3.19 7.12 -8.23
N ALA A 92 -2.53 7.47 -7.13
CA ALA A 92 -2.44 8.83 -6.57
C ALA A 92 -1.24 8.97 -5.62
N TYR A 93 -0.86 10.22 -5.32
CA TYR A 93 0.21 10.65 -4.40
C TYR A 93 -0.29 11.77 -3.49
#